data_AF-A0A6A3H1T5-F1
#
_entry.id   AF-A0A6A3H1T5-F1
#
_cell.length_a   1.000
_cell.length_b   1.000
_cell.length_c   1.000
_cell.angle_alpha   90.00
_cell.angle_beta   90.00
_cell.angle_gamma   90.00
#
_symmetry.space_group_name_H-M   'P 1'
#
loop_
_entity.id
_entity.type
_entity.pdbx_description
1 polymer ?
#
loop_
_entity_poly.entity_id
_entity_poly.type
_entity_poly.pdbx_seq_one_letter_code
_entity_poly.pdbx_strand_id
1 'polypeptide(L)'
;MYEYKHITGYLMIFLSMGFALDTSSPAYKSEVLELGDKAQQNVLTFLKSHGSSAVAAGTALKALRQMQKLGKLDNLIAQFHERLDRGDVVDPTQLAALPAFIRLKPAQS
;
A
#
# COMPACT_ATOMS: atom_id res chain seq x y z
N MET A 1 9.72 -11.53 9.10
CA MET A 1 10.04 -10.93 7.77
C MET A 1 8.88 -10.94 6.78
N TYR A 2 7.98 -11.95 6.77
CA TYR A 2 6.90 -12.02 5.76
C TYR A 2 5.75 -11.00 5.95
N GLU A 3 5.46 -10.64 7.21
CA GLU A 3 4.37 -9.71 7.54
C GLU A 3 4.69 -8.25 7.23
N TYR A 4 5.95 -7.83 7.46
CA TYR A 4 6.39 -6.48 7.11
C TYR A 4 6.24 -6.18 5.62
N LYS A 5 6.64 -7.12 4.75
CA LYS A 5 6.45 -6.99 3.30
C LYS A 5 4.98 -6.87 2.90
N HIS A 6 4.09 -7.60 3.59
CA HIS A 6 2.64 -7.48 3.36
C HIS A 6 2.08 -6.13 3.77
N ILE A 7 2.49 -5.64 4.94
CA ILE A 7 2.07 -4.32 5.44
C ILE A 7 2.57 -3.21 4.50
N THR A 8 3.87 -3.21 4.15
CA THR A 8 4.44 -2.24 3.20
C THR A 8 3.66 -2.24 1.90
N GLY A 9 3.35 -3.42 1.38
CA GLY A 9 2.52 -3.55 0.20
C GLY A 9 1.16 -2.88 0.34
N TYR A 10 0.41 -3.18 1.40
CA TYR A 10 -0.87 -2.49 1.63
C TYR A 10 -0.68 -0.98 1.73
N LEU A 11 0.33 -0.50 2.46
CA LEU A 11 0.58 0.93 2.60
C LEU A 11 0.79 1.63 1.25
N MET A 12 1.53 1.00 0.32
CA MET A 12 1.79 1.58 -1.00
C MET A 12 0.51 1.79 -1.82
N ILE A 13 -0.46 0.88 -1.79
CA ILE A 13 -1.71 1.03 -2.55
C ILE A 13 -2.62 2.16 -1.99
N PHE A 14 -2.40 2.56 -0.74
CA PHE A 14 -3.12 3.67 -0.09
C PHE A 14 -2.48 5.05 -0.34
N LEU A 15 -1.38 5.13 -1.09
CA LEU A 15 -0.81 6.39 -1.55
C LEU A 15 -1.45 6.80 -2.89
N SER A 16 -2.54 7.55 -2.83
CA SER A 16 -3.36 7.92 -3.99
C SER A 16 -2.66 8.80 -5.03
N MET A 17 -1.66 9.58 -4.61
CA MET A 17 -0.91 10.50 -5.48
C MET A 17 0.37 9.89 -6.06
N GLY A 18 0.63 8.60 -5.82
CA GLY A 18 1.93 8.02 -6.11
C GLY A 18 3.00 8.52 -5.12
N PHE A 19 4.25 8.17 -5.40
CA PHE A 19 5.41 8.60 -4.61
C PHE A 19 6.69 8.35 -5.41
N ALA A 20 7.71 9.17 -5.16
CA ALA A 20 9.05 8.94 -5.70
C ALA A 20 10.05 8.94 -4.54
N LEU A 21 10.81 7.86 -4.43
CA LEU A 21 11.83 7.70 -3.41
C LEU A 21 13.19 7.56 -4.07
N ASP A 22 14.11 8.47 -3.74
CA ASP A 22 15.49 8.43 -4.20
C ASP A 22 16.41 8.03 -3.05
N THR A 23 17.04 6.86 -3.15
CA THR A 23 17.98 6.36 -2.12
C THR A 23 19.25 7.21 -1.99
N SER A 24 19.57 8.01 -3.00
CA SER A 24 20.69 8.94 -2.99
C SER A 24 20.35 10.28 -2.34
N SER A 25 19.07 10.57 -2.11
CA SER A 25 18.63 11.78 -1.43
C SER A 25 18.99 11.76 0.06
N PRO A 26 19.57 12.84 0.62
CA PRO A 26 19.74 12.95 2.07
C PRO A 26 18.40 12.99 2.81
N ALA A 27 17.30 13.32 2.13
CA ALA A 27 15.95 13.34 2.68
C ALA A 27 15.27 11.96 2.67
N TYR A 28 15.87 10.94 2.03
CA TYR A 28 15.26 9.62 1.83
C TYR A 28 14.59 9.05 3.08
N LYS A 29 15.27 9.08 4.22
CA LYS A 29 14.74 8.54 5.48
C LYS A 29 13.52 9.29 5.98
N SER A 30 13.51 10.61 5.84
CA SER A 30 12.39 11.47 6.22
C SER A 30 11.21 11.26 5.27
N GLU A 31 11.45 11.21 3.96
CA GLU A 31 10.43 10.97 2.95
C GLU A 31 9.77 9.59 3.13
N VAL A 32 10.56 8.54 3.40
CA VAL A 32 10.04 7.20 3.73
C VAL A 32 9.15 7.24 4.97
N LEU A 33 9.53 8.01 6.00
CA LEU A 33 8.76 8.13 7.23
C LEU A 33 7.44 8.88 7.01
N GLU A 34 7.48 10.01 6.30
CA GLU A 34 6.29 10.82 5.99
C GLU A 34 5.30 10.05 5.10
N LEU A 35 5.79 9.35 4.08
CA LEU A 35 4.97 8.49 3.24
C LEU A 35 4.38 7.33 4.04
N GLY A 36 5.16 6.74 4.94
CA GLY A 36 4.71 5.68 5.85
C GLY A 36 3.56 6.14 6.75
N ASP A 37 3.69 7.30 7.39
CA ASP A 37 2.65 7.87 8.25
C ASP A 37 1.37 8.17 7.46
N LYS A 38 1.52 8.82 6.31
CA LYS A 38 0.39 9.14 5.42
C LYS A 38 -0.34 7.88 4.95
N ALA A 39 0.40 6.87 4.52
CA ALA A 39 -0.19 5.60 4.11
C ALA A 39 -0.93 4.91 5.27
N GLN A 40 -0.37 4.96 6.48
CA GLN A 40 -1.00 4.40 7.67
C GLN A 40 -2.30 5.13 8.01
N GLN A 41 -2.32 6.46 7.96
CA GLN A 41 -3.54 7.24 8.18
C GLN A 41 -4.63 6.91 7.15
N ASN A 42 -4.25 6.73 5.88
CA ASN A 42 -5.18 6.35 4.81
C ASN A 42 -5.74 4.93 5.02
N VAL A 43 -4.91 3.97 5.44
CA VAL A 43 -5.36 2.62 5.83
C VAL A 43 -6.40 2.68 6.94
N LEU A 44 -6.11 3.41 8.03
CA LEU A 44 -7.01 3.50 9.18
C LEU A 44 -8.34 4.17 8.81
N THR A 45 -8.28 5.20 7.97
CA THR A 45 -9.47 5.89 7.45
C THR A 45 -10.33 4.95 6.61
N PHE A 46 -9.71 4.19 5.70
CA PHE A 46 -10.39 3.19 4.88
C PHE A 46 -11.02 2.07 5.71
N LEU A 47 -10.29 1.56 6.71
CA LEU A 47 -10.80 0.53 7.60
C LEU A 47 -12.01 1.04 8.39
N LYS A 48 -11.94 2.27 8.89
CA LYS A 48 -13.05 2.93 9.59
C LYS A 48 -14.27 3.13 8.69
N SER A 49 -14.07 3.55 7.44
CA SER A 49 -15.18 3.70 6.48
C SER A 49 -15.85 2.37 6.13
N HIS A 50 -15.16 1.24 6.32
CA HIS A 50 -15.67 -0.12 6.16
C HIS A 50 -16.09 -0.78 7.49
N GLY A 51 -16.29 0.01 8.55
CA GLY A 51 -16.84 -0.46 9.83
C GLY A 51 -15.83 -1.14 10.76
N SER A 52 -14.53 -1.05 10.47
CA SER A 52 -13.48 -1.58 11.34
C SER A 52 -12.95 -0.52 12.30
N SER A 53 -12.87 -0.83 13.59
CA SER A 53 -12.23 -0.01 14.62
C SER A 53 -10.76 -0.37 14.85
N ALA A 54 -10.11 -1.03 13.89
CA ALA A 54 -8.74 -1.49 14.01
C ALA A 54 -7.76 -0.32 14.14
N VAL A 55 -7.07 -0.24 15.28
CA VAL A 55 -6.03 0.77 15.57
C VAL A 55 -4.63 0.18 15.71
N ALA A 56 -4.53 -1.09 16.10
CA ALA A 56 -3.25 -1.78 16.24
C ALA A 56 -2.83 -2.39 14.91
N ALA A 57 -1.52 -2.42 14.63
CA ALA A 57 -0.97 -2.93 13.38
C ALA A 57 -1.43 -4.36 13.06
N GLY A 58 -1.47 -5.25 14.06
CA GLY A 58 -1.90 -6.64 13.87
C GLY A 58 -3.40 -6.77 13.53
N THR A 59 -4.26 -5.97 14.15
CA THR A 59 -5.70 -5.99 13.86
C THR A 59 -6.01 -5.30 12.54
N ALA A 60 -5.29 -4.23 12.19
CA ALA A 60 -5.39 -3.57 10.90
C ALA A 60 -4.98 -4.52 9.76
N LEU A 61 -3.89 -5.27 9.91
CA LEU A 61 -3.46 -6.28 8.93
C LEU A 61 -4.51 -7.38 8.74
N LYS A 62 -5.12 -7.86 9.84
CA LYS A 62 -6.21 -8.85 9.76
C LYS A 62 -7.41 -8.30 8.99
N ALA A 63 -7.80 -7.06 9.27
CA ALA A 63 -8.90 -6.39 8.58
C ALA A 63 -8.59 -6.19 7.09
N LEU A 64 -7.38 -5.74 6.74
CA LEU A 64 -6.93 -5.59 5.35
C LEU A 64 -6.96 -6.91 4.57
N ARG A 65 -6.48 -8.01 5.17
CA ARG A 65 -6.58 -9.34 4.57
C ARG A 65 -8.04 -9.75 4.30
N GLN A 66 -8.96 -9.39 5.19
CA GLN A 66 -10.39 -9.64 5.00
C GLN A 66 -10.96 -8.78 3.87
N MET A 67 -10.62 -7.50 3.81
CA MET A 67 -11.04 -6.59 2.73
C MET A 67 -10.54 -7.07 1.36
N GLN A 68 -9.31 -7.57 1.29
CA GLN A 68 -8.76 -8.18 0.08
C GLN A 68 -9.58 -9.40 -0.36
N LYS A 69 -9.90 -10.32 0.56
CA LYS A 69 -10.72 -11.50 0.23
C LYS A 69 -12.13 -11.13 -0.28
N LEU A 70 -12.63 -9.97 0.12
CA LEU A 70 -13.93 -9.44 -0.29
C LEU A 70 -13.85 -8.58 -1.56
N GLY A 71 -12.69 -8.48 -2.21
CA GLY A 71 -12.47 -7.64 -3.41
C GLY A 71 -12.53 -6.13 -3.15
N LYS A 72 -12.58 -5.70 -1.88
CA LYS A 72 -12.72 -4.27 -1.52
C LYS A 72 -11.45 -3.45 -1.79
N LEU A 73 -10.34 -4.12 -2.08
CA LEU A 73 -9.07 -3.48 -2.45
C LEU A 73 -8.84 -3.44 -3.96
N ASP A 74 -9.68 -4.11 -4.77
CA ASP A 74 -9.40 -4.32 -6.20
C ASP A 74 -9.29 -2.99 -6.97
N ASN A 75 -10.17 -2.03 -6.66
CA ASN A 75 -10.11 -0.69 -7.24
C ASN A 75 -8.84 0.09 -6.82
N LEU A 76 -8.39 -0.08 -5.58
CA LEU A 76 -7.15 0.57 -5.10
C LEU A 76 -5.92 -0.06 -5.76
N ILE A 77 -5.92 -1.38 -5.95
CA ILE A 77 -4.87 -2.11 -6.65
C ILE A 77 -4.85 -1.70 -8.13
N ALA A 78 -6.00 -1.62 -8.80
CA ALA A 78 -6.10 -1.16 -10.17
C ALA A 78 -5.52 0.26 -10.35
N GLN A 79 -5.94 1.22 -9.52
CA GLN A 79 -5.39 2.58 -9.52
C GLN A 79 -3.88 2.60 -9.23
N PHE A 80 -3.40 1.73 -8.35
CA PHE A 80 -1.97 1.63 -8.09
C PHE A 80 -1.20 1.16 -9.33
N HIS A 81 -1.73 0.19 -10.08
CA HIS A 81 -1.14 -0.21 -11.36
C HIS A 81 -1.21 0.89 -12.42
N GLU A 82 -2.29 1.65 -12.51
CA GLU A 82 -2.36 2.80 -13.43
C GLU A 82 -1.27 3.84 -13.10
N ARG A 83 -0.99 4.07 -11.82
CA ARG A 83 0.10 4.96 -11.37
C ARG A 83 1.48 4.39 -11.71
N LEU A 84 1.68 3.07 -11.58
CA LEU A 84 2.91 2.40 -12.02
C LEU A 84 3.11 2.56 -13.53
N ASP A 85 2.07 2.33 -14.33
CA ASP A 85 2.12 2.45 -15.79
C ASP A 85 2.40 3.89 -16.25
N ARG A 86 1.98 4.90 -15.48
CA ARG A 86 2.28 6.33 -15.72
C ARG A 86 3.67 6.77 -15.28
N GLY A 87 4.35 5.98 -14.44
CA GLY A 87 5.62 6.37 -13.83
C GLY A 87 5.49 7.28 -12.60
N ASP A 88 4.29 7.40 -12.03
CA ASP A 88 4.04 8.22 -10.83
C ASP A 88 4.51 7.52 -9.53
N VAL A 89 4.97 6.28 -9.63
CA VAL A 89 5.52 5.49 -8.53
C VAL A 89 6.95 5.08 -8.85
N VAL A 90 7.90 5.72 -8.17
CA VAL A 90 9.33 5.37 -8.21
C VAL A 90 9.69 4.78 -6.85
N ASP A 91 9.61 3.46 -6.74
CA ASP A 91 10.00 2.70 -5.56
C ASP A 91 11.37 2.05 -5.78
N PRO A 92 12.39 2.37 -4.95
CA PRO A 92 13.69 1.70 -5.03
C PRO A 92 13.61 0.25 -4.58
N THR A 93 12.53 -0.15 -3.89
CA THR A 93 12.27 -1.55 -3.59
C THR A 93 11.87 -2.26 -4.88
N GLN A 94 12.63 -3.29 -5.28
CA GLN A 94 12.30 -4.07 -6.47
C GLN A 94 10.83 -4.55 -6.37
N LEU A 95 10.03 -4.30 -7.41
CA LEU A 95 8.64 -4.78 -7.50
C LEU A 95 8.54 -6.30 -7.25
N ALA A 96 9.60 -7.03 -7.60
CA ALA A 96 9.82 -8.46 -7.33
C ALA A 96 10.05 -8.83 -5.86
N ALA A 97 10.07 -7.86 -4.94
CA ALA A 97 10.13 -8.06 -3.49
C ALA A 97 8.76 -7.81 -2.80
N LEU A 98 7.80 -7.21 -3.50
CA LEU A 98 6.46 -6.93 -2.98
C LEU A 98 5.57 -8.18 -2.93
N PRO A 99 4.51 -8.24 -2.12
CA PRO A 99 3.57 -9.36 -2.13
C PRO A 99 2.91 -9.59 -3.50
N ALA A 100 2.59 -10.86 -3.82
CA ALA A 100 2.00 -11.22 -5.11
C ALA A 100 0.68 -10.48 -5.42
N PHE A 101 -0.12 -10.14 -4.40
CA PHE A 101 -1.39 -9.44 -4.59
C PHE A 101 -1.27 -8.01 -5.12
N ILE A 102 -0.07 -7.42 -5.07
CA ILE A 102 0.23 -6.08 -5.59
C ILE A 102 0.91 -6.17 -6.95
N ARG A 103 1.57 -7.31 -7.22
CA ARG A 103 2.22 -7.55 -8.52
C ARG A 103 1.20 -7.87 -9.60
N LEU A 104 0.08 -8.48 -9.22
CA LEU A 104 -0.94 -8.95 -10.15
C LEU A 104 -2.07 -7.93 -10.24
N LYS A 105 -2.34 -7.46 -11.47
CA LYS A 105 -3.57 -6.72 -11.77
C LYS A 105 -4.77 -7.64 -11.44
N PRO A 106 -5.79 -7.15 -10.71
CA PRO A 106 -6.99 -7.95 -10.47
C PRO A 106 -7.59 -8.33 -11.82
N ALA A 107 -7.98 -9.60 -11.96
CA ALA A 107 -8.66 -10.07 -13.16
C ALA A 107 -9.93 -9.22 -13.32
N GLN A 108 -9.97 -8.41 -14.39
CA GLN A 108 -11.16 -7.65 -14.76
C GLN A 108 -12.21 -8.70 -15.14
N SER A 109 -13.15 -8.98 -14.23
CA SER A 109 -14.24 -9.91 -14.47
C SER A 109 -15.49 -9.16 -14.91
#